data_AF-A0A7S1AY93-F1
#
_entry.id   AF-A0A7S1AY93-F1
#
_cell.length_a   1.000
_cell.length_b   1.000
_cell.length_c   1.000
_cell.angle_alpha   90.00
_cell.angle_beta   90.00
_cell.angle_gamma   90.00
#
_symmetry.space_group_name_H-M   'P 1'
#
loop_
_entity.id
_entity.type
_entity.pdbx_description
1 polymer ?
#
loop_
_entity_poly.entity_id
_entity_poly.type
_entity_poly.pdbx_seq_one_letter_code
_entity_poly.pdbx_strand_id
1 'polypeptide(L)'
;MAQVQFKQSAIKSRADQVVWLILRMADLDKPLQTIDMSGADSSAEARTALGGFVAQAGAAAAQRAAEDPQVREQVAASAAAGAGAAFQAAQQGAARAFGEFNAYIQMGPTGVSMLCTFGAIGTIVVAIIDCLSIAGILTNPAQYVLNLYLFIFGITMILIEADTQRMTNFALLRTLAPRVSRLQAFIFREVHIISGLVGRGMFYLFVGLFCVTECWWCLTFLAGLFNCVNGVLCIASGMKNSDPRAQGQAYSP
;
A
#
# COMPACT_ATOMS: atom_id res chain seq x y z
N MET A 1 -2.00 -15.34 46.01
CA MET A 1 -3.26 -15.13 45.26
C MET A 1 -3.56 -13.65 44.95
N ALA A 2 -3.21 -12.67 45.79
CA ALA A 2 -3.49 -11.25 45.52
C ALA A 2 -2.78 -10.64 44.28
N GLN A 3 -1.60 -11.12 43.90
CA GLN A 3 -0.86 -10.61 42.74
C GLN A 3 -1.49 -10.99 41.38
N VAL A 4 -2.25 -12.09 41.30
CA VAL A 4 -2.90 -12.52 40.05
C VAL A 4 -4.14 -11.68 39.76
N GLN A 5 -4.87 -11.29 40.81
CA GLN A 5 -6.05 -10.41 40.72
C GLN A 5 -5.69 -9.01 40.20
N PHE A 6 -4.52 -8.47 40.57
CA PHE A 6 -4.09 -7.14 40.13
C PHE A 6 -3.67 -7.09 38.64
N LYS A 7 -3.14 -8.19 38.09
CA LYS A 7 -2.84 -8.27 36.64
C LYS A 7 -4.10 -8.39 35.79
N GLN A 8 -5.12 -9.12 36.26
CA GLN A 8 -6.38 -9.24 35.52
C GLN A 8 -7.17 -7.93 35.45
N SER A 9 -7.16 -7.10 36.50
CA SER A 9 -7.85 -5.81 36.47
C SER A 9 -7.18 -4.81 35.51
N ALA A 10 -5.84 -4.80 35.43
CA ALA A 10 -5.10 -3.95 34.52
C ALA A 10 -5.31 -4.31 33.04
N ILE A 11 -5.46 -5.60 32.72
CA ILE A 11 -5.72 -6.07 31.35
C ILE A 11 -7.14 -5.72 30.93
N LYS A 12 -8.13 -5.87 31.82
CA LYS A 12 -9.53 -5.54 31.52
C LYS A 12 -9.72 -4.04 31.25
N SER A 13 -9.06 -3.19 32.04
CA SER A 13 -9.07 -1.73 31.84
C SER A 13 -8.48 -1.29 30.49
N ARG A 14 -7.50 -2.03 29.95
CA ARG A 14 -6.90 -1.72 28.64
C ARG A 14 -7.78 -2.16 27.48
N ALA A 15 -8.43 -3.32 27.59
CA ALA A 15 -9.39 -3.78 26.59
C ALA A 15 -10.59 -2.82 26.47
N ASP A 16 -11.14 -2.38 27.62
CA ASP A 16 -12.26 -1.44 27.65
C ASP A 16 -11.88 -0.06 27.10
N GLN A 17 -10.63 0.39 27.31
CA GLN A 17 -10.12 1.63 26.69
C GLN A 17 -10.01 1.54 25.18
N VAL A 18 -9.57 0.40 24.63
CA VAL A 18 -9.47 0.20 23.18
C VAL A 18 -10.86 0.17 22.54
N VAL A 19 -11.82 -0.55 23.13
CA VAL A 19 -13.21 -0.60 22.64
C VAL A 19 -13.85 0.79 22.70
N TRP A 20 -13.65 1.54 23.78
CA TRP A 20 -14.16 2.90 23.90
C TRP A 20 -13.53 3.87 22.90
N LEU A 21 -12.23 3.70 22.57
CA LEU A 21 -11.57 4.50 21.54
C LEU A 21 -12.10 4.20 20.14
N ILE A 22 -12.34 2.92 19.81
CA ILE A 22 -12.94 2.50 18.53
C ILE A 22 -14.35 3.09 18.40
N LEU A 23 -15.16 3.02 19.46
CA LEU A 23 -16.50 3.61 19.47
C LEU A 23 -16.46 5.15 19.37
N ARG A 24 -15.47 5.81 19.98
CA ARG A 24 -15.30 7.28 19.89
C ARG A 24 -14.74 7.74 18.54
N MET A 25 -14.07 6.85 17.81
CA MET A 25 -13.70 7.09 16.40
C MET A 25 -14.89 6.91 15.46
N ALA A 26 -15.81 5.99 15.77
CA ALA A 26 -17.06 5.84 15.01
C ALA A 26 -18.02 7.04 15.23
N ASP A 27 -17.97 7.69 16.39
CA ASP A 27 -18.79 8.87 16.73
C ASP A 27 -18.23 10.22 16.18
N LEU A 28 -17.17 10.17 15.36
CA LEU A 28 -16.65 11.33 14.62
C LEU A 28 -17.34 11.55 13.26
N ASP A 29 -18.37 10.77 12.97
CA ASP A 29 -19.24 10.88 11.79
C ASP A 29 -20.28 12.01 11.94
N LYS A 30 -19.81 13.21 12.31
CA LYS A 30 -20.59 14.42 12.02
C LYS A 30 -20.48 14.64 10.51
N PRO A 31 -21.61 14.81 9.80
CA PRO A 31 -21.62 14.85 8.35
C PRO A 31 -20.65 15.93 7.86
N LEU A 32 -19.59 15.48 7.18
CA LEU A 32 -18.78 16.35 6.35
C LEU A 32 -19.75 17.02 5.38
N GLN A 33 -19.80 18.35 5.42
CA GLN A 33 -20.47 19.14 4.41
C GLN A 33 -19.98 18.65 3.05
N THR A 34 -20.92 18.14 2.26
CA THR A 34 -20.74 17.66 0.90
C THR A 34 -20.03 18.75 0.10
N ILE A 35 -18.76 18.52 -0.20
CA ILE A 35 -18.04 19.31 -1.20
C ILE A 35 -18.58 18.84 -2.55
N ASP A 36 -19.32 19.72 -3.19
CA ASP A 36 -19.88 19.54 -4.51
C ASP A 36 -18.74 19.40 -5.53
N MET A 37 -18.51 18.17 -6.01
CA MET A 37 -17.51 17.83 -7.03
C MET A 37 -18.18 17.63 -8.41
N SER A 38 -19.23 18.39 -8.73
CA SER A 38 -19.99 18.26 -9.98
C SER A 38 -19.25 18.71 -11.27
N GLY A 39 -17.92 18.64 -11.34
CA GLY A 39 -17.13 19.35 -12.35
C GLY A 39 -16.20 18.53 -13.26
N ALA A 40 -16.02 17.21 -13.07
CA ALA A 40 -14.89 16.48 -13.69
C ALA A 40 -15.22 15.32 -14.66
N ASP A 41 -16.49 14.96 -14.87
CA ASP A 41 -16.82 13.63 -15.43
C ASP A 41 -16.94 13.52 -16.96
N SER A 42 -16.91 14.62 -17.73
CA SER A 42 -17.24 14.57 -19.17
C SER A 42 -16.12 14.09 -20.11
N SER A 43 -14.89 13.87 -19.62
CA SER A 43 -13.74 13.47 -20.47
C SER A 43 -13.24 12.03 -20.24
N ALA A 44 -13.72 11.34 -19.20
CA ALA A 44 -13.34 9.95 -18.91
C ALA A 44 -14.21 8.93 -19.69
N GLU A 45 -15.51 9.19 -19.86
CA GLU A 45 -16.41 8.28 -20.59
C GLU A 45 -16.03 8.13 -22.08
N ALA A 46 -15.54 9.19 -22.72
CA ALA A 46 -15.12 9.15 -24.12
C ALA A 46 -13.89 8.25 -24.36
N ARG A 47 -13.00 8.09 -23.37
CA ARG A 47 -11.81 7.22 -23.49
C ARG A 47 -12.13 5.75 -23.22
N THR A 48 -13.12 5.47 -22.38
CA THR A 48 -13.57 4.10 -22.08
C THR A 48 -14.37 3.50 -23.24
N ALA A 49 -15.20 4.31 -23.91
CA ALA A 49 -15.99 3.85 -25.06
C ALA A 49 -15.12 3.47 -26.28
N LEU A 50 -14.03 4.20 -26.52
CA LEU A 50 -13.11 3.89 -27.63
C LEU A 50 -12.29 2.61 -27.36
N GLY A 51 -11.93 2.34 -26.10
CA GLY A 51 -11.18 1.15 -25.71
C GLY A 51 -11.95 -0.15 -25.89
N GLY A 52 -13.26 -0.15 -25.58
CA GLY A 52 -14.12 -1.33 -25.73
C GLY A 52 -14.27 -1.79 -27.18
N PHE A 53 -14.40 -0.86 -28.13
CA PHE A 53 -14.51 -1.19 -29.55
C PHE A 53 -13.22 -1.77 -30.15
N VAL A 54 -12.05 -1.23 -29.75
CA VAL A 54 -10.75 -1.74 -30.22
C VAL A 54 -10.47 -3.14 -29.65
N ALA A 55 -10.81 -3.37 -28.39
CA ALA A 55 -10.64 -4.69 -27.76
C ALA A 55 -11.55 -5.76 -28.42
N GLN A 56 -12.80 -5.41 -28.73
CA GLN A 56 -13.75 -6.36 -29.33
C GLN A 56 -13.48 -6.62 -30.82
N ALA A 57 -13.07 -5.61 -31.59
CA ALA A 57 -12.64 -5.78 -32.97
C ALA A 57 -11.35 -6.62 -33.07
N GLY A 58 -10.41 -6.42 -32.13
CA GLY A 58 -9.21 -7.24 -32.02
C GLY A 58 -9.51 -8.70 -31.71
N ALA A 59 -10.44 -8.97 -30.78
CA ALA A 59 -10.83 -10.34 -30.43
C ALA A 59 -11.49 -11.11 -31.60
N ALA A 60 -12.36 -10.44 -32.38
CA ALA A 60 -13.01 -11.08 -33.54
C ALA A 60 -12.04 -11.34 -34.70
N ALA A 61 -11.09 -10.43 -34.95
CA ALA A 61 -10.04 -10.63 -35.94
C ALA A 61 -9.08 -11.76 -35.52
N ALA A 62 -8.75 -11.84 -34.22
CA ALA A 62 -7.92 -12.91 -33.67
C ALA A 62 -8.57 -14.30 -33.80
N GLN A 63 -9.89 -14.40 -33.64
CA GLN A 63 -10.60 -15.68 -33.82
C GLN A 63 -10.59 -16.17 -35.27
N ARG A 64 -10.81 -15.29 -36.25
CA ARG A 64 -10.73 -15.67 -37.67
C ARG A 64 -9.30 -16.00 -38.12
N ALA A 65 -8.32 -15.27 -37.59
CA ALA A 65 -6.90 -15.56 -37.81
C ALA A 65 -6.47 -16.91 -37.22
N ALA A 66 -7.20 -17.44 -36.23
CA ALA A 66 -6.87 -18.71 -35.59
C ALA A 66 -7.27 -19.96 -36.40
N GLU A 67 -8.11 -19.82 -37.43
CA GLU A 67 -8.56 -20.95 -38.26
C GLU A 67 -7.58 -21.28 -39.41
N ASP A 68 -6.72 -20.34 -39.81
CA ASP A 68 -5.76 -20.53 -40.89
C ASP A 68 -4.41 -21.07 -40.36
N PRO A 69 -3.96 -22.27 -40.79
CA PRO A 69 -2.70 -22.86 -40.35
C PRO A 69 -1.48 -22.01 -40.73
N GLN A 70 -1.51 -21.23 -41.82
CA GLN A 70 -0.39 -20.36 -42.18
C GLN A 70 -0.28 -19.14 -41.27
N VAL A 71 -1.43 -18.62 -40.82
CA VAL A 71 -1.46 -17.48 -39.89
C VAL A 71 -0.96 -17.91 -38.50
N ARG A 72 -1.18 -19.17 -38.08
CA ARG A 72 -0.63 -19.69 -36.82
C ARG A 72 0.90 -19.70 -36.77
N GLU A 73 1.56 -20.14 -37.84
CA GLU A 73 3.04 -20.11 -37.91
C GLU A 73 3.58 -18.67 -37.89
N GLN A 74 2.92 -17.76 -38.61
CA GLN A 74 3.33 -16.36 -38.65
C GLN A 74 3.09 -15.64 -37.31
N VAL A 75 1.97 -15.93 -36.62
CA VAL A 75 1.67 -15.42 -35.28
C VAL A 75 2.62 -16.00 -34.24
N ALA A 76 2.99 -17.28 -34.33
CA ALA A 76 3.97 -17.88 -33.42
C ALA A 76 5.36 -17.24 -33.58
N ALA A 77 5.81 -17.03 -34.82
CA ALA A 77 7.10 -16.37 -35.09
C ALA A 77 7.10 -14.89 -34.64
N SER A 78 6.01 -14.16 -34.89
CA SER A 78 5.89 -12.76 -34.47
C SER A 78 5.64 -12.58 -32.97
N ALA A 79 4.97 -13.52 -32.31
CA ALA A 79 4.85 -13.55 -30.86
C ALA A 79 6.20 -13.80 -30.18
N ALA A 80 7.03 -14.71 -30.72
CA ALA A 80 8.39 -14.93 -30.22
C ALA A 80 9.27 -13.67 -30.37
N ALA A 81 9.21 -13.01 -31.53
CA ALA A 81 9.93 -11.76 -31.75
C ALA A 81 9.41 -10.60 -30.87
N GLY A 82 8.08 -10.50 -30.72
CA GLY A 82 7.42 -9.50 -29.88
C GLY A 82 7.71 -9.69 -28.39
N ALA A 83 7.76 -10.94 -27.91
CA ALA A 83 8.15 -11.24 -26.54
C ALA A 83 9.59 -10.80 -26.25
N GLY A 84 10.52 -10.99 -27.18
CA GLY A 84 11.89 -10.51 -27.06
C GLY A 84 11.99 -8.98 -26.97
N ALA A 85 11.26 -8.27 -27.84
CA ALA A 85 11.21 -6.81 -27.82
C ALA A 85 10.56 -6.26 -26.55
N ALA A 86 9.46 -6.87 -26.09
CA ALA A 86 8.78 -6.51 -24.85
C ALA A 86 9.69 -6.73 -23.63
N PHE A 87 10.44 -7.84 -23.60
CA PHE A 87 11.38 -8.12 -22.53
C PHE A 87 12.56 -7.12 -22.51
N GLN A 88 13.11 -6.75 -23.67
CA GLN A 88 14.14 -5.71 -23.75
C GLN A 88 13.62 -4.33 -23.31
N ALA A 89 12.40 -3.96 -23.74
CA ALA A 89 11.77 -2.73 -23.30
C ALA A 89 11.53 -2.72 -21.78
N ALA A 90 11.08 -3.86 -21.22
CA ALA A 90 10.91 -4.02 -19.78
C ALA A 90 12.25 -3.91 -19.03
N GLN A 91 13.33 -4.51 -19.54
CA GLN A 91 14.67 -4.38 -18.94
C GLN A 91 15.17 -2.93 -18.96
N GLN A 92 15.00 -2.23 -20.09
CA GLN A 92 15.41 -0.82 -20.19
C GLN A 92 14.59 0.07 -19.26
N GLY A 93 13.27 -0.17 -19.17
CA GLY A 93 12.38 0.50 -18.23
C GLY A 93 12.78 0.24 -16.77
N ALA A 94 13.10 -1.01 -16.44
CA ALA A 94 13.59 -1.40 -15.12
C ALA A 94 14.90 -0.69 -14.77
N ALA A 95 15.89 -0.68 -15.69
CA ALA A 95 17.16 -0.01 -15.45
C ALA A 95 16.99 1.51 -15.20
N ARG A 96 16.09 2.17 -15.94
CA ARG A 96 15.75 3.59 -15.70
C ARG A 96 15.05 3.79 -14.36
N ALA A 97 14.08 2.93 -14.04
CA ALA A 97 13.38 2.97 -12.76
C ALA A 97 14.35 2.78 -11.59
N PHE A 98 15.33 1.87 -11.69
CA PHE A 98 16.38 1.73 -10.69
C PHE A 98 17.27 2.97 -10.57
N GLY A 99 17.56 3.66 -11.68
CA GLY A 99 18.28 4.93 -11.67
C GLY A 99 17.55 6.03 -10.90
N GLU A 100 16.25 6.19 -11.17
CA GLU A 100 15.39 7.15 -10.44
C GLU A 100 15.20 6.72 -8.97
N PHE A 101 15.09 5.42 -8.72
CA PHE A 101 15.00 4.88 -7.36
C PHE A 101 16.26 5.20 -6.55
N ASN A 102 17.44 5.11 -7.18
CA ASN A 102 18.70 5.50 -6.55
C ASN A 102 18.73 7.01 -6.22
N ALA A 103 18.16 7.86 -7.09
CA ALA A 103 17.98 9.28 -6.79
C ALA A 103 17.00 9.51 -5.61
N TYR A 104 15.92 8.73 -5.53
CA TYR A 104 14.99 8.77 -4.39
C TYR A 104 15.63 8.30 -3.08
N ILE A 105 16.51 7.30 -3.12
CA ILE A 105 17.30 6.86 -1.96
C ILE A 105 18.21 7.99 -1.47
N GLN A 106 18.75 8.81 -2.39
CA GLN A 106 19.58 9.97 -2.04
C GLN A 106 18.80 11.13 -1.42
N MET A 107 17.48 11.23 -1.63
CA MET A 107 16.63 12.23 -0.96
C MET A 107 16.41 11.95 0.53
N GLY A 108 17.02 10.89 1.07
CA GLY A 108 17.00 10.56 2.49
C GLY A 108 15.70 9.90 2.93
N PRO A 109 15.37 9.97 4.24
CA PRO A 109 14.24 9.24 4.83
C PRO A 109 12.87 9.64 4.23
N THR A 110 12.78 10.83 3.64
CA THR A 110 11.57 11.35 3.02
C THR A 110 11.15 10.57 1.77
N GLY A 111 12.12 10.11 0.96
CA GLY A 111 11.81 9.34 -0.25
C GLY A 111 11.19 7.98 0.07
N VAL A 112 11.77 7.29 1.05
CA VAL A 112 11.29 5.98 1.52
C VAL A 112 9.87 6.07 2.09
N SER A 113 9.57 7.14 2.81
CA SER A 113 8.24 7.39 3.39
C SER A 113 7.14 7.50 2.31
N MET A 114 7.43 8.17 1.19
CA MET A 114 6.48 8.30 0.08
C MET A 114 6.21 6.95 -0.59
N LEU A 115 7.25 6.13 -0.82
CA LEU A 115 7.10 4.78 -1.39
C LEU A 115 6.27 3.87 -0.49
N CYS A 116 6.49 3.94 0.83
CA CYS A 116 5.70 3.19 1.80
C CYS A 116 4.24 3.66 1.81
N THR A 117 3.99 4.97 1.67
CA THR A 117 2.64 5.51 1.56
C THR A 117 1.91 4.97 0.33
N PHE A 118 2.57 4.87 -0.83
CA PHE A 118 1.98 4.25 -2.02
C PHE A 118 1.67 2.76 -1.82
N GLY A 119 2.54 2.03 -1.11
CA GLY A 119 2.30 0.62 -0.78
C GLY A 119 1.10 0.43 0.14
N ALA A 120 0.97 1.32 1.12
CA ALA A 120 -0.18 1.34 2.02
C ALA A 120 -1.49 1.65 1.28
N ILE A 121 -1.50 2.65 0.38
CA ILE A 121 -2.67 2.97 -0.46
C ILE A 121 -3.04 1.76 -1.34
N GLY A 122 -2.05 1.14 -2.01
CA GLY A 122 -2.28 -0.05 -2.83
C GLY A 122 -2.89 -1.20 -2.03
N THR A 123 -2.40 -1.41 -0.81
CA THR A 123 -2.93 -2.45 0.10
C THR A 123 -4.37 -2.17 0.50
N ILE A 124 -4.71 -0.91 0.80
CA ILE A 124 -6.10 -0.50 1.12
C ILE A 124 -7.02 -0.74 -0.08
N VAL A 125 -6.61 -0.32 -1.28
CA VAL A 125 -7.43 -0.48 -2.49
C VAL A 125 -7.70 -1.96 -2.78
N VAL A 126 -6.67 -2.81 -2.70
CA VAL A 126 -6.84 -4.27 -2.87
C VAL A 126 -7.76 -4.85 -1.80
N ALA A 127 -7.56 -4.49 -0.53
CA ALA A 127 -8.42 -4.96 0.56
C ALA A 127 -9.88 -4.54 0.38
N ILE A 128 -10.15 -3.32 -0.13
CA ILE A 128 -11.51 -2.86 -0.43
C ILE A 128 -12.12 -3.68 -1.57
N ILE A 129 -11.38 -3.88 -2.68
CA ILE A 129 -11.85 -4.69 -3.81
C ILE A 129 -12.20 -6.10 -3.35
N ASP A 130 -11.34 -6.71 -2.53
CA ASP A 130 -11.58 -8.06 -2.00
C ASP A 130 -12.75 -8.09 -1.00
N CYS A 131 -12.99 -7.02 -0.24
CA CYS A 131 -14.14 -6.90 0.66
C CYS A 131 -15.47 -6.70 -0.09
N LEU A 132 -15.47 -6.07 -1.26
CA LEU A 132 -16.68 -5.84 -2.06
C LEU A 132 -17.18 -7.11 -2.77
N SER A 133 -16.37 -8.18 -2.80
CA SER A 133 -16.77 -9.48 -3.31
C SER A 133 -17.69 -10.21 -2.32
N ILE A 134 -18.96 -9.76 -2.22
CA ILE A 134 -19.98 -10.27 -1.29
C ILE A 134 -20.22 -11.78 -1.47
N ALA A 135 -20.06 -12.29 -2.70
CA ALA A 135 -20.18 -13.72 -3.00
C ALA A 135 -19.17 -14.59 -2.24
N GLY A 136 -18.01 -14.02 -1.85
CA GLY A 136 -16.99 -14.70 -1.06
C GLY A 136 -17.31 -14.81 0.44
N ILE A 137 -18.21 -13.97 0.96
CA ILE A 137 -18.49 -13.88 2.41
C ILE A 137 -19.09 -15.17 2.96
N LEU A 138 -19.99 -15.81 2.19
CA LEU A 138 -20.65 -17.05 2.60
C LEU A 138 -19.74 -18.29 2.45
N THR A 139 -18.78 -18.25 1.53
CA THR A 139 -17.92 -19.40 1.22
C THR A 139 -16.66 -19.42 2.07
N ASN A 140 -16.05 -18.25 2.36
CA ASN A 140 -14.79 -18.15 3.09
C ASN A 140 -14.78 -16.96 4.08
N PRO A 141 -15.45 -17.06 5.24
CA PRO A 141 -15.49 -15.98 6.23
C PRO A 141 -14.10 -15.63 6.79
N ALA A 142 -13.17 -16.59 6.79
CA ALA A 142 -11.78 -16.35 7.22
C ALA A 142 -11.07 -15.31 6.34
N GLN A 143 -11.28 -15.37 5.02
CA GLN A 143 -10.68 -14.43 4.08
C GLN A 143 -11.22 -13.02 4.27
N TYR A 144 -12.51 -12.88 4.60
CA TYR A 144 -13.11 -11.59 4.90
C TYR A 144 -12.49 -10.92 6.14
N VAL A 145 -12.32 -11.69 7.23
CA VAL A 145 -11.64 -11.22 8.44
C VAL A 145 -10.21 -10.79 8.12
N LEU A 146 -9.53 -11.55 7.26
CA LEU A 146 -8.17 -11.25 6.86
C LEU A 146 -8.05 -9.97 6.04
N ASN A 147 -8.96 -9.75 5.08
CA ASN A 147 -9.04 -8.51 4.31
C ASN A 147 -9.34 -7.30 5.19
N LEU A 148 -10.18 -7.48 6.21
CA LEU A 148 -10.42 -6.43 7.21
C LEU A 148 -9.15 -6.09 8.00
N TYR A 149 -8.36 -7.08 8.41
CA TYR A 149 -7.06 -6.85 9.04
C TYR A 149 -6.09 -6.11 8.09
N LEU A 150 -6.02 -6.52 6.82
CA LEU A 150 -5.21 -5.84 5.80
C LEU A 150 -5.62 -4.39 5.60
N PHE A 151 -6.92 -4.11 5.58
CA PHE A 151 -7.45 -2.76 5.48
C PHE A 151 -7.04 -1.89 6.68
N ILE A 152 -7.20 -2.41 7.90
CA ILE A 152 -6.79 -1.71 9.14
C ILE A 152 -5.27 -1.47 9.18
N PHE A 153 -4.47 -2.47 8.78
CA PHE A 153 -3.02 -2.31 8.70
C PHE A 153 -2.62 -1.30 7.63
N GLY A 154 -3.28 -1.30 6.47
CA GLY A 154 -3.11 -0.28 5.43
C GLY A 154 -3.34 1.14 5.95
N ILE A 155 -4.46 1.36 6.66
CA ILE A 155 -4.75 2.66 7.29
C ILE A 155 -3.66 3.02 8.32
N THR A 156 -3.25 2.05 9.14
CA THR A 156 -2.20 2.25 10.15
C THR A 156 -0.88 2.64 9.50
N MET A 157 -0.50 2.01 8.38
CA MET A 157 0.69 2.37 7.60
C MET A 157 0.61 3.80 7.07
N ILE A 158 -0.54 4.21 6.51
CA ILE A 158 -0.74 5.60 6.07
C ILE A 158 -0.60 6.56 7.25
N LEU A 159 -1.18 6.28 8.42
CA LEU A 159 -1.10 7.15 9.59
C LEU A 159 0.33 7.30 10.12
N ILE A 160 1.15 6.25 10.04
CA ILE A 160 2.54 6.27 10.50
C ILE A 160 3.43 7.05 9.53
N GLU A 161 3.21 6.92 8.22
CA GLU A 161 4.01 7.57 7.17
C GLU A 161 3.50 8.95 6.74
N ALA A 162 2.31 9.36 7.18
CA ALA A 162 1.76 10.66 6.88
C ALA A 162 2.64 11.79 7.44
N ASP A 163 3.34 12.50 6.55
CA ASP A 163 4.05 13.71 6.88
C ASP A 163 3.06 14.86 7.12
N THR A 164 2.79 15.12 8.40
CA THR A 164 1.90 16.20 8.84
C THR A 164 2.30 17.57 8.33
N GLN A 165 3.59 17.82 8.04
CA GLN A 165 4.03 19.09 7.47
C GLN A 165 3.53 19.22 6.03
N ARG A 166 3.74 18.19 5.20
CA ARG A 166 3.27 18.17 3.82
C ARG A 166 1.75 18.19 3.70
N MET A 167 1.04 17.58 4.65
CA MET A 167 -0.43 17.62 4.68
C MET A 167 -0.98 19.04 4.79
N THR A 168 -0.27 19.97 5.44
CA THR A 168 -0.73 21.37 5.56
C THR A 168 -0.73 22.14 4.24
N ASN A 169 0.05 21.66 3.24
CA ASN A 169 0.09 22.28 1.91
C ASN A 169 -1.18 22.00 1.09
N PHE A 170 -1.94 20.95 1.44
CA PHE A 170 -3.16 20.60 0.74
C PHE A 170 -4.39 21.07 1.52
N ALA A 171 -5.26 21.86 0.87
CA ALA A 171 -6.44 22.45 1.50
C ALA A 171 -7.38 21.38 2.12
N LEU A 172 -7.57 20.25 1.44
CA LEU A 172 -8.40 19.14 1.92
C LEU A 172 -7.81 18.48 3.17
N LEU A 173 -6.50 18.19 3.15
CA LEU A 173 -5.82 17.46 4.23
C LEU A 173 -5.51 18.34 5.44
N ARG A 174 -5.51 19.67 5.28
CA ARG A 174 -5.27 20.62 6.38
C ARG A 174 -6.25 20.43 7.54
N THR A 175 -7.50 20.06 7.27
CA THR A 175 -8.50 19.78 8.31
C THR A 175 -8.24 18.48 9.07
N LEU A 176 -7.62 17.50 8.39
CA LEU A 176 -7.28 16.19 8.96
C LEU A 176 -5.92 16.19 9.67
N ALA A 177 -5.00 17.08 9.30
CA ALA A 177 -3.66 17.19 9.90
C ALA A 177 -3.64 17.13 11.45
N PRO A 178 -4.47 17.89 12.20
CA PRO A 178 -4.44 17.82 13.66
C PRO A 178 -4.98 16.49 14.20
N ARG A 179 -5.87 15.80 13.47
CA ARG A 179 -6.39 14.48 13.89
C ARG A 179 -5.34 13.40 13.66
N VAL A 180 -4.71 13.40 12.47
CA VAL A 180 -3.63 12.48 12.13
C VAL A 180 -2.45 12.64 13.09
N SER A 181 -2.06 13.88 13.42
CA SER A 181 -0.99 14.13 14.40
C SER A 181 -1.28 13.55 15.79
N ARG A 182 -2.51 13.70 16.30
CA ARG A 182 -2.91 13.11 17.59
C ARG A 182 -2.89 11.58 17.56
N LEU A 183 -3.38 11.00 16.46
CA LEU A 183 -3.36 9.55 16.23
C LEU A 183 -1.95 9.00 16.16
N GLN A 184 -1.09 9.66 15.42
CA GLN A 184 0.32 9.30 15.28
C GLN A 184 1.04 9.37 16.63
N ALA A 185 0.80 10.44 17.41
CA ALA A 185 1.34 10.57 18.76
C ALA A 185 0.85 9.45 19.70
N PHE A 186 -0.41 9.04 19.57
CA PHE A 186 -0.97 7.91 20.34
C PHE A 186 -0.29 6.59 19.96
N ILE A 187 -0.18 6.29 18.66
CA ILE A 187 0.48 5.07 18.16
C ILE A 187 1.93 5.01 18.61
N PHE A 188 2.68 6.11 18.47
CA PHE A 188 4.09 6.15 18.89
C PHE A 188 4.28 6.03 20.40
N ARG A 189 3.32 6.52 21.20
CA ARG A 189 3.35 6.38 22.65
C ARG A 189 3.15 4.92 23.09
N GLU A 190 2.19 4.23 22.49
CA GLU A 190 1.88 2.84 22.88
C GLU A 190 2.84 1.83 22.23
N VAL A 191 3.34 2.14 21.03
CA VAL A 191 4.20 1.23 20.26
C VAL A 191 5.55 1.88 19.96
N HIS A 192 6.38 2.02 20.99
CA HIS A 192 7.75 2.54 20.86
C HIS A 192 8.62 1.77 19.85
N ILE A 193 8.32 0.49 19.60
CA ILE A 193 9.06 -0.29 18.60
C ILE A 193 8.85 0.31 17.20
N ILE A 194 7.66 0.83 16.89
CA ILE A 194 7.28 1.36 15.58
C ILE A 194 7.82 2.78 15.35
N SER A 195 8.25 3.53 16.36
CA SER A 195 8.80 4.88 16.11
C SER A 195 10.15 4.84 15.39
N GLY A 196 10.91 3.75 15.51
CA GLY A 196 12.19 3.57 14.81
C GLY A 196 12.01 3.23 13.33
N LEU A 197 12.95 3.67 12.48
CA LEU A 197 12.95 3.36 11.04
C LEU A 197 12.97 1.84 10.78
N VAL A 198 13.76 1.11 11.58
CA VAL A 198 13.85 -0.36 11.52
C VAL A 198 12.54 -1.02 11.95
N GLY A 199 11.91 -0.53 13.01
CA GLY A 199 10.65 -1.08 13.51
C GLY A 199 9.49 -0.89 12.52
N ARG A 200 9.42 0.26 11.85
CA ARG A 200 8.49 0.49 10.73
C ARG A 200 8.74 -0.48 9.59
N GLY A 201 10.01 -0.68 9.21
CA GLY A 201 10.36 -1.64 8.17
C GLY A 201 9.98 -3.08 8.51
N MET A 202 10.14 -3.50 9.77
CA MET A 202 9.69 -4.82 10.24
C MET A 202 8.16 -4.95 10.19
N PHE A 203 7.43 -3.88 10.51
CA PHE A 203 5.97 -3.86 10.37
C PHE A 203 5.54 -4.02 8.90
N TYR A 204 6.20 -3.34 7.96
CA TYR A 204 5.90 -3.48 6.52
C TYR A 204 6.25 -4.86 5.98
N LEU A 205 7.35 -5.46 6.44
CA LEU A 205 7.68 -6.84 6.13
C LEU A 205 6.61 -7.81 6.63
N PHE A 206 6.13 -7.62 7.87
CA PHE A 206 5.08 -8.46 8.42
C PHE A 206 3.79 -8.37 7.60
N VAL A 207 3.32 -7.16 7.28
CA VAL A 207 2.12 -6.96 6.46
C VAL A 207 2.33 -7.49 5.04
N GLY A 208 3.50 -7.27 4.45
CA GLY A 208 3.84 -7.76 3.12
C GLY A 208 3.86 -9.29 3.03
N LEU A 209 4.46 -9.96 4.02
CA LEU A 209 4.46 -11.43 4.10
C LEU A 209 3.04 -11.97 4.27
N PHE A 210 2.21 -11.29 5.06
CA PHE A 210 0.81 -11.66 5.24
C PHE A 210 0.02 -11.57 3.93
N CYS A 211 0.22 -10.51 3.13
CA CYS A 211 -0.37 -10.42 1.78
C CYS A 211 0.14 -11.51 0.82
N VAL A 212 1.42 -11.87 0.90
CA VAL A 212 2.04 -12.87 0.02
C VAL A 212 1.53 -14.29 0.30
N THR A 213 1.16 -14.60 1.55
CA THR A 213 0.66 -15.94 1.91
C THR A 213 -0.76 -16.22 1.44
N GLU A 214 -1.57 -15.19 1.17
CA GLU A 214 -2.99 -15.35 0.81
C GLU A 214 -3.20 -15.86 -0.62
N CYS A 215 -2.37 -15.42 -1.56
CA CYS A 215 -2.52 -15.82 -2.95
C CYS A 215 -1.20 -15.67 -3.70
N TRP A 216 -0.89 -16.59 -4.61
CA TRP A 216 0.34 -16.56 -5.42
C TRP A 216 0.22 -15.74 -6.71
N TRP A 217 -0.99 -15.60 -7.27
CA TRP A 217 -1.23 -14.98 -8.59
C TRP A 217 -2.26 -13.84 -8.57
N CYS A 218 -2.45 -13.19 -7.42
CA CYS A 218 -3.41 -12.10 -7.24
C CYS A 218 -2.71 -10.73 -7.13
N LEU A 219 -3.48 -9.65 -7.28
CA LEU A 219 -2.98 -8.30 -7.01
C LEU A 219 -2.46 -8.14 -5.57
N THR A 220 -3.07 -8.87 -4.61
CA THR A 220 -2.64 -8.95 -3.21
C THR A 220 -1.21 -9.45 -3.06
N PHE A 221 -0.79 -10.42 -3.88
CA PHE A 221 0.59 -10.91 -3.92
C PHE A 221 1.56 -9.81 -4.32
N LEU A 222 1.23 -9.07 -5.38
CA LEU A 222 2.08 -8.00 -5.90
C LEU A 222 2.18 -6.83 -4.91
N ALA A 223 1.06 -6.45 -4.29
CA ALA A 223 1.04 -5.45 -3.21
C ALA A 223 1.86 -5.92 -2.00
N GLY A 224 1.77 -7.20 -1.65
CA GLY A 224 2.55 -7.83 -0.59
C GLY A 224 4.05 -7.80 -0.86
N LEU A 225 4.47 -8.19 -2.07
CA LEU A 225 5.87 -8.12 -2.50
C LEU A 225 6.39 -6.69 -2.47
N PHE A 226 5.60 -5.72 -2.91
CA PHE A 226 5.96 -4.30 -2.85
C PHE A 226 6.16 -3.82 -1.41
N ASN A 227 5.27 -4.19 -0.48
CA ASN A 227 5.43 -3.90 0.95
C ASN A 227 6.66 -4.59 1.55
N CYS A 228 6.96 -5.83 1.15
CA CYS A 228 8.17 -6.52 1.57
C CYS A 228 9.43 -5.76 1.15
N VAL A 229 9.50 -5.32 -0.12
CA VAL A 229 10.62 -4.52 -0.64
C VAL A 229 10.76 -3.22 0.15
N ASN A 230 9.65 -2.49 0.39
CA ASN A 230 9.65 -1.27 1.20
C ASN A 230 10.14 -1.53 2.63
N GLY A 231 9.74 -2.65 3.24
CA GLY A 231 10.19 -3.05 4.57
C GLY A 231 11.70 -3.31 4.63
N VAL A 232 12.24 -4.06 3.67
CA VAL A 232 13.69 -4.31 3.56
C VAL A 232 14.45 -3.00 3.38
N LEU A 233 13.95 -2.09 2.53
CA LEU A 233 14.59 -0.79 2.30
C LEU A 233 14.60 0.11 3.55
N CYS A 234 13.52 0.09 4.33
CA CYS A 234 13.44 0.79 5.61
C CYS A 234 14.46 0.25 6.62
N ILE A 235 14.59 -1.08 6.70
CA ILE A 235 15.55 -1.74 7.60
C ILE A 235 16.98 -1.43 7.17
N ALA A 236 17.31 -1.58 5.89
CA ALA A 236 18.63 -1.29 5.35
C ALA A 236 19.04 0.17 5.61
N SER A 237 18.13 1.11 5.34
CA SER A 237 18.34 2.54 5.63
C SER A 237 18.53 2.80 7.13
N GLY A 238 17.76 2.11 7.98
CA GLY A 238 17.84 2.25 9.43
C GLY A 238 19.15 1.73 10.01
N MET A 239 19.63 0.58 9.51
CA MET A 239 20.92 -0.01 9.92
C MET A 239 22.10 0.89 9.52
N LYS A 240 22.07 1.46 8.31
CA LYS A 240 23.12 2.38 7.84
C LYS A 240 23.24 3.62 8.73
N ASN A 241 22.12 4.16 9.22
CA ASN A 241 22.10 5.34 10.08
C ASN A 241 22.53 5.04 11.53
N SER A 242 22.56 3.77 11.92
CA SER A 242 22.91 3.34 13.27
C SER A 242 24.43 3.14 13.48
N ASP A 243 25.24 3.27 12.42
CA ASP A 243 26.70 3.13 12.54
C ASP A 243 27.29 4.36 13.27
N PRO A 244 27.86 4.21 14.48
CA PRO A 244 28.43 5.31 15.25
C PRO A 244 29.56 6.03 14.51
N ARG A 245 30.24 5.33 13.57
CA ARG A 245 31.34 5.90 12.78
C ARG A 245 30.87 7.00 11.84
N ALA A 246 29.64 6.89 11.33
CA ALA A 246 29.04 7.91 10.46
C ALA A 246 28.63 9.17 11.27
N GLN A 247 28.25 9.01 12.53
CA GLN A 247 27.86 10.13 13.39
C GLN A 247 29.07 10.96 13.88
N GLY A 248 30.25 10.34 14.02
CA GLY A 248 31.46 11.01 14.47
C GLY A 248 32.08 12.01 13.48
N GLN A 249 31.75 11.95 12.19
CA GLN A 249 32.33 12.83 11.16
C GLN A 249 31.54 14.14 10.93
N ALA A 250 30.27 14.22 11.35
CA ALA A 250 29.44 15.40 11.14
C ALA A 250 29.62 16.50 12.21
N TYR A 251 30.41 16.23 13.26
CA TYR A 251 30.65 17.11 14.40
C TYR A 251 32.12 17.54 14.50
N SER A 252 32.78 17.75 13.37
CA SER A 252 34.06 18.48 13.36
C SER A 252 33.76 19.97 13.13
N PRO A 253 34.05 20.86 14.10
CA PRO A 253 33.76 22.29 14.03
C PRO A 253 34.54 23.02 12.93
#